data_AF-A0A2E8N726-F1
#
_entry.id   AF-A0A2E8N726-F1
#
_cell.length_a   1.000
_cell.length_b   1.000
_cell.length_c   1.000
_cell.angle_alpha   90.00
_cell.angle_beta   90.00
_cell.angle_gamma   90.00
#
_symmetry.space_group_name_H-M   'P 1'
#
loop_
_entity.id
_entity.type
_entity.pdbx_description
1 polymer ?
#
loop_
_entity_poly.entity_id
_entity_poly.type
_entity_poly.pdbx_seq_one_letter_code
_entity_poly.pdbx_strand_id
1 'polypeptide(L)' 'MVRRDAAFVETGIDEDALDDPDAVVDLLLAHPTLMQRPVGLLGDRAVVARPSERILDLLEG' A
#
# COMPACT_ATOMS: atom_id res chain seq x y z
N MET A 1 -0.37 1.17 -3.83
CA MET A 1 -0.40 0.67 -2.43
C MET A 1 -0.16 -0.84 -2.33
N VAL A 2 -0.42 -1.61 -3.39
CA VAL A 2 -0.22 -3.07 -3.43
C VAL A 2 1.24 -3.41 -3.80
N ARG A 3 1.80 -4.42 -3.15
CA ARG A 3 3.09 -5.07 -3.48
C ARG A 3 2.87 -6.08 -4.61
N ARG A 4 3.69 -6.01 -5.67
CA ARG A 4 3.61 -6.89 -6.85
C ARG A 4 4.70 -7.96 -6.78
N ASP A 5 4.68 -8.74 -5.71
CA ASP A 5 5.72 -9.70 -5.36
C ASP A 5 5.22 -11.13 -5.67
N ALA A 6 6.01 -12.18 -5.34
CA ALA A 6 5.55 -13.57 -5.52
C ALA A 6 4.18 -13.85 -4.86
N ALA A 7 3.94 -13.26 -3.69
CA ALA A 7 2.65 -13.34 -2.99
C ALA A 7 1.48 -12.73 -3.79
N PHE A 8 1.73 -11.76 -4.68
CA PHE A 8 0.71 -11.17 -5.56
C PHE A 8 0.41 -12.09 -6.76
N VAL A 9 1.43 -12.78 -7.27
CA VAL A 9 1.27 -13.75 -8.37
C VAL A 9 0.46 -14.96 -7.92
N GLU A 10 0.63 -15.42 -6.68
CA GLU A 10 -0.09 -16.57 -6.12
C GLU A 10 -1.57 -16.28 -5.82
N THR A 11 -1.95 -15.01 -5.68
CA THR A 11 -3.33 -14.62 -5.35
C THR A 11 -4.29 -14.63 -6.54
N GLY A 12 -3.80 -14.77 -7.78
CA GLY A 12 -4.65 -14.85 -8.98
C GLY A 12 -5.52 -13.60 -9.23
N ILE A 13 -5.06 -12.45 -8.74
CA ILE A 13 -5.78 -11.18 -8.80
C ILE A 13 -5.76 -10.65 -10.23
N ASP A 14 -6.91 -10.21 -10.71
CA ASP A 14 -7.02 -9.46 -11.95
C ASP A 14 -6.39 -8.07 -11.76
N GLU A 15 -5.41 -7.72 -12.59
CA GLU A 15 -4.71 -6.43 -12.48
C GLU A 15 -5.64 -5.25 -12.75
N ASP A 16 -6.72 -5.46 -13.51
CA ASP A 16 -7.74 -4.42 -13.79
C ASP A 16 -8.52 -4.05 -12.51
N ALA A 17 -8.62 -4.95 -11.53
CA ALA A 17 -9.22 -4.65 -10.23
C ALA A 17 -8.35 -3.71 -9.37
N LEU A 18 -7.10 -3.43 -9.78
CA LEU A 18 -6.25 -2.45 -9.11
C LEU A 18 -6.57 -0.99 -9.49
N ASP A 19 -7.40 -0.77 -10.51
CA ASP A 19 -7.86 0.55 -10.93
C ASP A 19 -9.04 1.06 -10.09
N ASP A 20 -9.73 0.17 -9.37
CA ASP A 20 -10.80 0.51 -8.43
C ASP A 20 -10.25 0.61 -6.99
N PRO A 21 -10.27 1.80 -6.36
CA PRO A 21 -9.82 1.98 -4.99
C PRO A 21 -10.51 1.07 -3.97
N ASP A 22 -11.82 0.82 -4.14
CA ASP A 22 -12.58 0.00 -3.18
C ASP A 22 -12.17 -1.47 -3.29
N ALA A 23 -12.02 -1.98 -4.53
CA ALA A 23 -11.48 -3.32 -4.77
C ALA A 23 -10.05 -3.49 -4.22
N VAL A 24 -9.22 -2.46 -4.32
CA VAL A 24 -7.87 -2.45 -3.72
C VAL A 24 -7.94 -2.52 -2.19
N VAL A 25 -8.88 -1.81 -1.56
CA VAL A 25 -9.07 -1.87 -0.10
C VAL A 25 -9.49 -3.27 0.33
N ASP A 26 -10.52 -3.84 -0.30
CA ASP A 26 -11.00 -5.19 0.01
C ASP A 26 -9.90 -6.25 -0.17
N LEU A 27 -9.12 -6.11 -1.24
CA LEU A 27 -7.97 -6.97 -1.50
C LEU A 27 -6.93 -6.90 -0.37
N LEU A 28 -6.57 -5.69 0.07
CA LEU A 28 -5.58 -5.50 1.11
C LEU A 28 -6.09 -5.94 2.49
N LEU A 29 -7.41 -5.89 2.72
CA LEU A 29 -8.04 -6.46 3.90
C LEU A 29 -7.99 -7.99 3.88
N ALA A 30 -8.24 -8.61 2.72
CA ALA A 30 -8.16 -10.06 2.53
C ALA A 30 -6.71 -10.58 2.59
N HIS A 31 -5.75 -9.80 2.08
CA HIS A 31 -4.33 -10.16 2.01
C HIS A 31 -3.43 -9.04 2.56
N PRO A 32 -3.36 -8.84 3.90
CA PRO A 32 -2.59 -7.75 4.50
C PRO A 32 -1.09 -7.74 4.18
N THR A 33 -0.54 -8.89 3.79
CA THR A 33 0.86 -9.03 3.36
C THR A 33 1.17 -8.30 2.05
N LEU A 34 0.16 -8.05 1.22
CA LEU A 34 0.28 -7.28 -0.02
C LEU A 34 0.39 -5.78 0.23
N MET A 35 0.11 -5.28 1.43
CA MET A 35 0.20 -3.85 1.72
C MET A 35 1.66 -3.38 1.73
N GLN A 36 1.94 -2.28 1.02
CA GLN A 36 3.21 -1.58 1.12
C GLN A 36 3.44 -1.07 2.55
N ARG A 37 4.61 -1.41 3.11
CA ARG A 37 5.05 -1.04 4.46
C ARG A 37 6.55 -0.75 4.43
N PRO A 38 7.10 0.15 5.27
CA PRO A 38 6.41 0.88 6.35
C PRO A 38 5.55 2.04 5.83
N VAL A 39 4.50 2.38 6.59
CA VAL A 39 3.61 3.52 6.34
C VAL A 39 3.73 4.47 7.52
N GLY A 40 3.98 5.74 7.26
CA GLY A 40 3.95 6.81 8.26
C GLY A 40 2.61 7.53 8.25
N LEU A 41 2.15 7.96 9.42
CA LEU A 41 0.92 8.73 9.62
C LEU A 41 1.21 9.94 10.54
N LEU A 42 0.78 11.13 10.14
CA LEU A 42 0.82 12.35 10.95
C LEU A 42 -0.44 13.20 10.71
N GLY A 43 -1.37 13.17 11.66
CA GLY A 43 -2.69 13.78 11.49
C GLY A 43 -3.41 13.16 10.29
N ASP A 44 -3.85 14.01 9.36
CA ASP A 44 -4.54 13.59 8.12
C ASP A 44 -3.58 13.28 6.96
N ARG A 45 -2.27 13.24 7.21
CA ARG A 45 -1.24 12.91 6.20
C ARG A 45 -0.70 11.50 6.41
N ALA A 46 -0.46 10.78 5.30
CA ALA A 46 0.18 9.48 5.29
C ALA A 46 1.19 9.34 4.14
N VAL A 47 2.25 8.54 4.34
CA VAL A 47 3.27 8.27 3.33
C VAL A 47 3.74 6.81 3.37
N VAL A 48 4.00 6.22 2.21
CA VAL A 48 4.72 4.94 2.12
C VAL A 48 6.22 5.23 2.24
N ALA A 49 6.79 4.92 3.41
CA ALA A 49 8.17 5.22 3.75
C ALA A 49 9.16 4.20 3.16
N ARG A 50 9.16 4.12 1.82
CA ARG A 50 10.10 3.34 1.02
C ARG A 50 10.85 4.27 0.05
N PRO A 51 12.11 4.65 0.34
CA PRO A 51 12.93 4.25 1.50
C PRO A 51 12.49 4.95 2.81
N SER A 52 13.02 4.53 3.96
CA SER A 52 12.56 4.93 5.30
C SER A 52 12.55 6.43 5.54
N GLU A 53 13.43 7.15 4.88
CA GLU A 53 13.67 8.58 5.02
C GLU A 53 12.48 9.42 4.53
N ARG A 54 11.62 8.85 3.65
CA ARG A 54 10.36 9.49 3.20
C ARG A 54 9.39 9.78 4.34
N ILE A 55 9.61 9.23 5.53
CA ILE A 55 8.86 9.62 6.73
C ILE A 55 9.00 11.13 7.02
N LEU A 56 10.14 11.74 6.63
CA LEU A 56 10.43 13.16 6.85
C LEU A 56 9.53 14.07 6.01
N ASP A 57 9.01 13.59 4.88
CA ASP A 57 8.01 14.31 4.05
C ASP A 57 6.75 14.66 4.85
N LEU A 58 6.45 13.90 5.92
CA LEU A 58 5.34 14.22 6.83
C LEU A 58 5.61 15.45 7.70
N LEU A 59 6.87 15.88 7.87
CA LEU A 59 7.24 16.98 8.74
C LEU A 59 7.26 18.34 8.03
N GLU A 60 7.26 18.35 6.69
CA GLU A 60 7.35 19.57 5.86
C GLU A 60 6.01 20.30 5.70
N GLY A 61 5.21 20.39 6.77
CA GLY A 61 3.90 21.07 6.78
C GLY A 61 3.92 22.46 7.41
#